data_AF-A0A0W1ERY6-F1
#
_entry.id   AF-A0A0W1ERY6-F1
#
_cell.length_a   1.000
_cell.length_b   1.000
_cell.length_c   1.000
_cell.angle_alpha   90.00
_cell.angle_beta   90.00
_cell.angle_gamma   90.00
#
_symmetry.space_group_name_H-M   'P 1'
#
loop_
_entity.id
_entity.type
_entity.pdbx_description
1 polymer ?
#
loop_
_entity_poly.entity_id
_entity_poly.type
_entity_poly.pdbx_seq_one_letter_code
_entity_poly.pdbx_strand_id
1 'polypeptide(L)'
;MLTTAMLLGLAWKSVVVAALTMGLLRLMRSRSAGERSMIAHAGLMALLALPAAILLLPQWAPLPSSWSFEPAAPIVQAATTGGSAIDPAPATASVPVVVDGAGSTPIVFSWSDLAPFLYLVPLLLLSGVMALAVVRLFAMRGRAEILVERSWLSALAEAQRRMGFKHGTALLVSNELRSPISWGVLRPTIVLSPKAVAASGEAEAIIAHELAHVARLDWAKLLGARVACAVFWFNPLVWMLARESHQLREEAADDAVLMADINGPDYATLLVGAARHDNQGALLAAHGVAPGKDSLKRRITRVLDGSLKRGPASASWILMSLVVLAGVTAPLAAFSATARPAATADVHSVVASTTKQTASVTSQSAAAAKVAQTDDAATAAAASKTLSAEELVSMRAVGVTPEYVEKMRESGGSMDADDIISAKASGIDPAYIRQMRDVIPGADFDELVGARHVGVNAAFARDMKSHFPDIGVDDLIALKAMGVDCDFVTDMQKSGVKMRDADDAIELRATGGFRPMAKYRPAAMPRPVTKAVRGDNVAVVDMERGVIEARRGDGRTARIEFPASPEPPEPPARD
;
A
#
# COMPACT_ATOMS: atom_id res chain seq x y z
N MET A 1 1.77 22.41 9.76
CA MET A 1 2.79 21.62 9.04
C MET A 1 2.28 20.20 8.88
N LEU A 2 2.67 19.48 7.83
CA LEU A 2 2.26 18.09 7.61
C LEU A 2 2.95 17.22 8.68
N THR A 3 2.20 16.66 9.63
CA THR A 3 2.78 15.84 10.72
C THR A 3 2.70 14.35 10.39
N THR A 4 3.57 13.55 11.02
CA THR A 4 3.52 12.08 10.94
C THR A 4 2.15 11.51 11.32
N ALA A 5 1.54 12.03 12.38
CA ALA A 5 0.22 11.62 12.84
C ALA A 5 -0.85 11.87 11.77
N MET A 6 -0.78 12.99 11.04
CA MET A 6 -1.70 13.27 9.93
C MET A 6 -1.49 12.30 8.76
N LEU A 7 -0.25 11.98 8.42
CA LEU A 7 0.07 11.03 7.35
C LEU A 7 -0.39 9.61 7.69
N LEU A 8 -0.15 9.14 8.92
CA LEU A 8 -0.62 7.84 9.38
C LEU A 8 -2.16 7.79 9.42
N GLY A 9 -2.78 8.86 9.91
CA GLY A 9 -4.23 9.07 9.88
C GLY A 9 -4.80 8.96 8.47
N LEU A 10 -4.17 9.64 7.52
CA LEU A 10 -4.56 9.60 6.12
C LEU A 10 -4.38 8.19 5.53
N ALA A 11 -3.29 7.50 5.88
CA ALA A 11 -2.99 6.16 5.38
C ALA A 11 -4.06 5.15 5.76
N TRP A 12 -4.35 4.94 7.04
CA TRP A 12 -5.32 3.93 7.45
C TRP A 12 -6.75 4.29 7.02
N LYS A 13 -7.14 5.57 7.07
CA LYS A 13 -8.47 6.02 6.60
C LYS A 13 -8.65 5.76 5.10
N SER A 14 -7.62 5.98 4.29
CA SER A 14 -7.67 5.70 2.86
C SER A 14 -7.81 4.21 2.54
N VAL A 15 -7.17 3.33 3.33
CA VAL A 15 -7.32 1.87 3.22
C VAL A 15 -8.77 1.46 3.47
N VAL A 16 -9.41 2.00 4.51
CA VAL A 16 -10.81 1.70 4.82
C VAL A 16 -11.74 2.14 3.69
N VAL A 17 -11.61 3.37 3.18
CA VAL A 17 -12.47 3.86 2.08
C VAL A 17 -12.28 3.03 0.81
N ALA A 18 -11.03 2.71 0.45
CA ALA A 18 -10.74 1.89 -0.73
C ALA A 18 -11.28 0.46 -0.58
N ALA A 19 -11.10 -0.16 0.59
CA ALA A 19 -11.59 -1.51 0.88
C ALA A 19 -13.13 -1.59 0.85
N LEU A 20 -13.82 -0.61 1.45
CA LEU A 20 -15.28 -0.53 1.43
C LEU A 20 -15.82 -0.37 0.01
N THR A 21 -15.20 0.51 -0.78
CA THR A 21 -15.56 0.70 -2.20
C THR A 21 -15.40 -0.62 -2.97
N MET A 22 -14.27 -1.31 -2.80
CA MET A 22 -14.03 -2.61 -3.42
C MET A 22 -15.03 -3.69 -2.97
N GLY A 23 -15.38 -3.71 -1.68
CA GLY A 23 -16.41 -4.59 -1.13
C GLY A 23 -17.76 -4.35 -1.80
N LEU A 24 -18.16 -3.08 -1.93
CA LEU A 24 -19.40 -2.69 -2.59
C LEU A 24 -19.42 -3.11 -4.07
N LEU A 25 -18.31 -2.91 -4.80
CA LEU A 25 -18.18 -3.37 -6.19
C LEU A 25 -18.34 -4.88 -6.34
N ARG A 26 -17.84 -5.67 -5.37
CA ARG A 26 -18.01 -7.14 -5.36
C ARG A 26 -19.45 -7.56 -5.08
N LEU A 27 -20.12 -6.91 -4.13
CA LEU A 27 -21.54 -7.18 -3.84
C LEU A 27 -22.43 -6.85 -5.05
N MET A 28 -22.06 -5.83 -5.82
CA MET A 28 -22.84 -5.33 -6.95
C MET A 28 -22.44 -5.95 -8.30
N ARG A 29 -21.84 -7.14 -8.31
CA ARG A 29 -21.41 -7.85 -9.54
C ARG A 29 -22.53 -8.12 -10.56
N SER A 30 -23.79 -8.13 -10.13
CA SER A 30 -24.97 -8.38 -10.99
C SER A 30 -25.52 -7.12 -11.68
N ARG A 31 -24.93 -5.96 -11.39
CA ARG A 31 -25.32 -4.66 -11.94
C ARG A 31 -24.57 -4.34 -13.23
N SER A 32 -25.04 -3.33 -13.96
CA SER A 32 -24.42 -2.90 -15.22
C SER A 32 -22.99 -2.39 -14.99
N ALA A 33 -22.14 -2.42 -16.02
CA ALA A 33 -20.80 -1.85 -15.93
C ALA A 33 -20.85 -0.34 -15.66
N GLY A 34 -21.84 0.37 -16.21
CA GLY A 34 -22.06 1.79 -15.96
C GLY A 34 -22.30 2.12 -14.49
N GLU A 35 -23.18 1.38 -13.80
CA GLU A 35 -23.45 1.56 -12.37
C GLU A 35 -22.21 1.25 -11.51
N ARG A 36 -21.55 0.12 -11.79
CA ARG A 36 -20.32 -0.28 -11.10
C ARG A 36 -19.21 0.76 -11.30
N SER A 37 -19.06 1.27 -12.53
CA SER A 37 -18.11 2.34 -12.84
C SER A 37 -18.38 3.57 -11.99
N MET A 38 -19.63 4.01 -11.85
CA MET A 38 -19.96 5.17 -11.01
C MET A 38 -19.59 4.98 -9.54
N ILE A 39 -19.78 3.78 -8.98
CA ILE A 39 -19.36 3.46 -7.61
C ILE A 39 -17.85 3.56 -7.46
N ALA A 40 -17.09 3.02 -8.41
CA ALA A 40 -15.63 3.08 -8.38
C ALA A 40 -15.13 4.55 -8.41
N HIS A 41 -15.75 5.40 -9.24
CA HIS A 41 -15.40 6.83 -9.31
C HIS A 41 -15.85 7.61 -8.09
N ALA A 42 -17.03 7.31 -7.52
CA ALA A 42 -17.46 7.89 -6.26
C ALA A 42 -16.42 7.60 -5.18
N GLY A 43 -16.00 6.33 -5.02
CA GLY A 43 -14.95 5.92 -4.09
C GLY A 43 -13.64 6.68 -4.26
N LEU A 44 -13.18 6.86 -5.51
CA LEU A 44 -12.00 7.68 -5.81
C LEU A 44 -12.19 9.16 -5.45
N MET A 45 -13.37 9.72 -5.69
CA MET A 45 -13.67 11.11 -5.30
C MET A 45 -13.74 11.28 -3.78
N ALA A 46 -14.24 10.29 -3.05
CA ALA A 46 -14.21 10.32 -1.59
C ALA A 46 -12.79 10.21 -1.02
N LEU A 47 -11.92 9.41 -1.66
CA LEU A 47 -10.50 9.41 -1.34
C LEU A 47 -9.88 10.80 -1.55
N LEU A 48 -10.19 11.47 -2.66
CA LEU A 48 -9.71 12.85 -2.91
C LEU A 48 -10.29 13.88 -1.93
N ALA A 49 -11.53 13.68 -1.48
CA ALA A 49 -12.17 14.55 -0.49
C ALA A 49 -11.62 14.32 0.93
N LEU A 50 -11.04 13.16 1.21
CA LEU A 50 -10.60 12.75 2.56
C LEU A 50 -9.57 13.72 3.18
N PRO A 51 -8.47 14.13 2.51
CA PRO A 51 -7.53 15.11 3.07
C PRO A 51 -8.22 16.44 3.43
N ALA A 52 -9.08 16.96 2.55
CA ALA A 52 -9.81 18.20 2.80
C ALA A 52 -10.80 18.04 3.96
N ALA A 53 -11.50 16.90 4.04
CA ALA A 53 -12.42 16.59 5.11
C ALA A 53 -11.72 16.48 6.48
N ILE A 54 -10.52 15.89 6.54
CA ILE A 54 -9.71 15.83 7.78
C ILE A 54 -9.34 17.25 8.26
N LEU A 55 -9.06 18.17 7.35
CA LEU A 55 -8.69 19.55 7.67
C LEU A 55 -9.89 20.44 8.06
N LEU A 56 -11.05 20.21 7.45
CA LEU A 56 -12.23 21.07 7.58
C LEU A 56 -13.24 20.59 8.62
N LEU A 57 -13.34 19.28 8.87
CA LEU A 57 -14.32 18.74 9.81
C LEU A 57 -13.80 18.80 11.26
N PRO A 58 -14.68 19.09 12.23
CA PRO A 58 -14.33 19.04 13.64
C PRO A 58 -13.92 17.61 14.01
N GLN A 59 -12.75 17.48 14.63
CA GLN A 59 -12.24 16.19 15.08
C GLN A 59 -13.02 15.73 16.32
N TRP A 60 -13.60 14.54 16.24
CA TRP A 60 -14.26 13.85 17.34
C TRP A 60 -13.35 12.74 17.86
N ALA A 61 -12.99 12.82 19.14
CA ALA A 61 -12.18 11.84 19.84
C ALA A 61 -13.02 11.13 20.92
N PRO A 62 -13.76 10.06 20.57
CA PRO A 62 -14.62 9.35 21.52
C PRO A 62 -13.85 8.41 22.45
N LEU A 63 -12.56 8.18 22.22
CA LEU A 63 -11.74 7.27 23.01
C LEU A 63 -11.33 7.94 24.35
N PRO A 64 -11.35 7.19 25.47
CA PRO A 64 -10.95 7.70 26.77
C PRO A 64 -9.47 8.10 26.77
N SER A 65 -9.12 9.14 27.54
CA SER A 65 -7.74 9.65 27.66
C SER A 65 -6.75 8.61 28.19
N SER A 66 -7.20 7.53 28.85
CA SER A 66 -6.35 6.42 29.26
C SER A 66 -5.78 5.59 28.09
N TRP A 67 -6.31 5.78 26.87
CA TRP A 67 -5.83 5.11 25.67
C TRP A 67 -4.92 6.01 24.82
N SER A 68 -4.50 7.18 25.35
CA SER A 68 -3.49 8.00 24.70
C SER A 68 -2.10 7.41 24.92
N PHE A 69 -1.42 7.06 23.83
CA PHE A 69 0.01 6.79 23.82
C PHE A 69 0.76 8.13 23.78
N GLU A 70 0.88 8.81 24.92
CA GLU A 70 1.80 9.95 25.04
C GLU A 70 3.20 9.42 25.36
N PRO A 71 4.27 9.86 24.68
CA PRO A 71 5.62 9.69 25.20
C PRO A 71 5.70 10.43 26.54
N ALA A 72 6.23 9.77 27.57
CA ALA A 72 6.41 10.35 28.90
C ALA A 72 7.07 11.73 28.78
N ALA A 73 6.46 12.76 29.36
CA ALA A 73 7.05 14.08 29.44
C ALA A 73 8.48 13.96 30.00
N PRO A 74 9.47 14.70 29.48
CA PRO A 74 10.82 14.65 29.99
C PRO A 74 10.78 15.00 31.47
N ILE A 75 11.26 14.08 32.31
CA ILE A 75 11.40 14.30 33.74
C ILE A 75 12.41 15.44 33.89
N VAL A 76 11.93 16.63 34.21
CA VAL A 76 12.81 17.72 34.63
C VAL A 76 13.39 17.31 35.97
N GLN A 77 14.57 16.70 35.96
CA GLN A 77 15.35 16.48 37.17
C GLN A 77 15.78 17.85 37.68
N ALA A 78 15.05 18.36 38.67
CA ALA A 78 15.55 19.45 39.50
C ALA A 78 16.78 18.92 40.25
N ALA A 79 17.97 19.23 39.75
CA ALA A 79 19.20 18.98 40.49
C ALA A 79 19.20 19.89 41.73
N THR A 80 18.87 19.33 42.89
CA THR A 80 19.22 19.96 44.16
C THR A 80 20.73 19.87 44.31
N THR A 81 21.43 20.98 44.05
CA THR A 81 22.83 21.10 44.47
C THR A 81 22.86 21.10 46.00
N GLY A 82 23.12 19.94 46.59
CA GLY A 82 23.37 19.82 48.02
C GLY A 82 24.64 20.58 48.36
N GLY A 83 24.50 21.73 49.00
CA GLY A 83 25.62 22.42 49.64
C GLY A 83 26.22 21.51 50.71
N SER A 84 27.55 21.36 50.69
CA SER A 84 28.31 20.61 51.70
C SER A 84 28.01 21.14 53.10
N ALA A 85 27.56 20.25 54.00
CA ALA A 85 27.16 20.58 55.37
C ALA A 85 28.36 20.75 56.33
N ILE A 86 29.30 21.65 56.00
CA ILE A 86 30.49 21.88 56.85
C ILE A 86 30.69 23.36 57.25
N ASP A 87 29.92 24.32 56.74
CA ASP A 87 30.02 25.72 57.17
C ASP A 87 28.70 26.24 57.81
N PRO A 88 28.74 26.77 59.05
CA PRO A 88 27.58 27.42 59.66
C PRO A 88 27.55 28.89 59.20
N ALA A 89 27.14 29.12 57.95
CA ALA A 89 26.75 30.44 57.46
C ALA A 89 25.25 30.41 57.11
N PRO A 90 24.51 31.52 57.33
CA PRO A 90 23.05 31.51 57.23
C PRO A 90 22.62 31.14 55.82
N ALA A 91 21.70 30.17 55.73
CA ALA A 91 21.13 29.63 54.51
C ALA A 91 20.73 30.76 53.55
N THR A 92 21.57 31.02 52.56
CA THR A 92 21.16 31.74 51.37
C THR A 92 20.17 30.85 50.64
N ALA A 93 18.96 31.38 50.44
CA ALA A 93 17.91 30.70 49.71
C ALA A 93 18.48 30.12 48.41
N SER A 94 18.26 28.83 48.18
CA SER A 94 18.56 28.17 46.92
C SER A 94 17.71 28.81 45.83
N VAL A 95 18.24 29.84 45.18
CA VAL A 95 17.67 30.38 43.95
C VAL A 95 17.78 29.27 42.92
N PRO A 96 16.69 28.82 42.28
CA PRO A 96 16.79 27.88 41.17
C PRO A 96 17.51 28.60 40.05
N VAL A 97 18.82 28.36 39.93
CA VAL A 97 19.57 28.72 38.73
C VAL A 97 19.09 27.73 37.67
N VAL A 98 18.23 28.20 36.77
CA VAL A 98 18.02 27.54 35.48
C VAL A 98 19.36 27.62 34.77
N VAL A 99 20.14 26.54 34.88
CA VAL A 99 21.29 26.36 34.01
C VAL A 99 20.70 26.09 32.65
N ASP A 100 20.54 27.13 31.82
CA ASP A 100 20.38 26.95 30.40
C ASP A 100 21.63 26.20 29.95
N GLY A 101 21.47 24.88 29.75
CA GLY A 101 22.49 24.05 29.15
C GLY A 101 22.72 24.55 27.74
N ALA A 102 23.57 25.56 27.58
CA ALA A 102 24.13 26.02 26.31
C ALA A 102 25.11 24.99 25.73
N GLY A 103 24.79 23.70 25.86
CA GLY A 103 25.33 22.65 25.03
C GLY A 103 24.36 22.49 23.87
N SER A 104 24.85 22.69 22.64
CA SER A 104 24.12 22.35 21.42
C SER A 104 23.42 21.01 21.63
N THR A 105 22.09 21.01 21.73
CA THR A 105 21.32 19.77 21.76
C THR A 105 21.79 18.96 20.56
N PRO A 106 22.30 17.73 20.73
CA PRO A 106 22.70 16.93 19.58
C PRO A 106 21.51 16.91 18.62
N ILE A 107 21.74 17.25 17.35
CA ILE A 107 20.71 17.17 16.32
C ILE A 107 20.37 15.68 16.20
N VAL A 108 19.42 15.22 17.00
CA VAL A 108 18.88 13.87 16.92
C VAL A 108 17.89 13.89 15.76
N PHE A 109 18.31 13.33 14.63
CA PHE A 109 17.46 13.21 13.45
C PHE A 109 16.32 12.24 13.80
N SER A 110 15.10 12.75 13.97
CA SER A 110 13.94 11.90 14.16
C SER A 110 13.41 11.45 12.81
N TRP A 111 13.08 10.17 12.66
CA TRP A 111 12.34 9.67 11.49
C TRP A 111 11.05 10.43 11.22
N SER A 112 10.49 11.06 12.25
CA SER A 112 9.30 11.90 12.12
C SER A 112 9.51 13.18 11.33
N ASP A 113 10.72 13.75 11.36
CA ASP A 113 11.09 14.95 10.60
C ASP A 113 11.27 14.64 9.10
N LEU A 114 11.61 13.38 8.78
CA LEU A 114 11.80 12.92 7.40
C LEU A 114 10.49 12.51 6.70
N ALA A 115 9.45 12.16 7.46
CA ALA A 115 8.18 11.64 6.92
C ALA A 115 7.48 12.56 5.90
N PRO A 116 7.43 13.90 6.08
CA PRO A 116 6.85 14.79 5.07
C PRO A 116 7.61 14.76 3.74
N PHE A 117 8.95 14.67 3.78
CA PHE A 117 9.79 14.59 2.58
C PHE A 117 9.60 13.26 1.85
N LEU A 118 9.59 12.15 2.59
CA LEU A 118 9.32 10.81 2.03
C LEU A 118 7.93 10.74 1.37
N TYR A 119 6.95 11.47 1.91
CA TYR A 119 5.63 11.56 1.31
C TYR A 119 5.58 12.50 0.09
N LEU A 120 6.19 13.68 0.19
CA LEU A 120 6.11 14.73 -0.83
C LEU A 120 6.91 14.41 -2.10
N VAL A 121 8.08 13.75 -1.98
CA VAL A 121 8.93 13.47 -3.15
C VAL A 121 8.21 12.59 -4.20
N PRO A 122 7.64 11.42 -3.86
CA PRO A 122 6.89 10.61 -4.83
C PRO A 122 5.62 11.32 -5.33
N LEU A 123 4.93 12.06 -4.45
CA LEU A 123 3.75 12.84 -4.82
C LEU A 123 4.08 13.88 -5.90
N LEU A 124 5.16 14.65 -5.71
CA LEU A 124 5.63 15.65 -6.67
C LEU A 124 6.09 15.00 -7.97
N LEU A 125 6.81 13.88 -7.90
CA LEU A 125 7.25 13.13 -9.08
C LEU A 125 6.05 12.66 -9.92
N LEU A 126 5.09 11.98 -9.31
CA LEU A 126 3.89 11.48 -10.00
C LEU A 126 3.03 12.62 -10.54
N SER A 127 2.89 13.70 -9.79
CA SER A 127 2.17 14.90 -10.23
C SER A 127 2.87 15.59 -11.39
N GLY A 128 4.21 15.65 -11.38
CA GLY A 128 5.02 16.21 -12.46
C GLY A 128 4.93 15.41 -13.75
N VAL A 129 5.02 14.07 -13.66
CA VAL A 129 4.81 13.16 -14.80
C VAL A 129 3.40 13.34 -15.38
N MET A 130 2.38 13.42 -14.52
CA MET A 130 1.00 13.69 -14.94
C MET A 130 0.85 15.06 -15.62
N ALA A 131 1.43 16.11 -15.06
CA ALA A 131 1.40 17.46 -15.63
C ALA A 131 2.06 17.47 -17.01
N LEU A 132 3.21 16.82 -17.17
CA LEU A 132 3.89 16.68 -18.46
C LEU A 132 3.02 15.94 -19.48
N ALA A 133 2.34 14.87 -19.08
CA ALA A 133 1.42 14.14 -19.97
C ALA A 133 0.25 15.03 -20.43
N VAL A 134 -0.32 15.83 -19.53
CA VAL A 134 -1.39 16.78 -19.87
C VAL A 134 -0.87 17.89 -20.80
N VAL A 135 0.30 18.46 -20.52
CA VAL A 135 0.93 19.48 -21.39
C VAL A 135 1.20 18.92 -22.79
N ARG A 136 1.75 17.70 -22.89
CA ARG A 136 1.97 17.03 -24.17
C ARG A 136 0.67 16.82 -24.95
N LEU A 137 -0.40 16.44 -24.26
CA LEU A 137 -1.73 16.27 -24.87
C LEU A 137 -2.27 17.59 -25.46
N PHE A 138 -2.16 18.69 -24.72
CA PHE A 138 -2.58 20.01 -25.22
C PHE A 138 -1.69 20.51 -26.37
N ALA A 139 -0.38 20.26 -26.30
CA ALA A 139 0.55 20.62 -27.37
C ALA A 139 0.25 19.81 -28.65
N MET A 140 -0.05 18.51 -28.52
CA MET A 140 -0.45 17.65 -29.64
C MET A 140 -1.74 18.15 -30.29
N ARG A 141 -2.72 18.59 -29.49
CA ARG A 141 -3.96 19.18 -30.02
C ARG A 141 -3.69 20.36 -30.97
N GLY A 142 -2.73 21.22 -30.64
CA GLY A 142 -2.36 22.36 -31.47
C GLY A 142 -1.69 21.96 -32.79
N ARG A 143 -1.14 20.75 -32.89
CA ARG A 143 -0.51 20.18 -34.10
C ARG A 143 -1.41 19.22 -34.87
N ALA A 144 -2.59 18.89 -34.34
CA ALA A 144 -3.52 17.94 -34.95
C ALA A 144 -4.33 18.63 -36.07
N GLU A 145 -4.59 17.89 -37.13
CA GLU A 145 -5.33 18.36 -38.30
C GLU A 145 -6.82 18.05 -38.15
N ILE A 146 -7.70 18.88 -38.71
CA ILE A 146 -9.15 18.65 -38.65
C ILE A 146 -9.52 17.55 -39.64
N LEU A 147 -10.24 16.51 -39.19
CA LEU A 147 -10.74 15.46 -40.07
C LEU A 147 -12.04 15.91 -40.75
N VAL A 148 -12.02 15.98 -42.08
CA VAL A 148 -13.16 16.43 -42.91
C VAL A 148 -13.75 15.27 -43.76
N GLU A 149 -13.30 14.03 -43.53
CA GLU A 149 -13.75 12.89 -44.31
C GLU A 149 -15.23 12.53 -44.04
N ARG A 150 -16.02 12.36 -45.10
CA ARG A 150 -17.48 12.18 -45.01
C ARG A 150 -17.89 10.92 -44.25
N SER A 151 -17.16 9.82 -44.40
CA SER A 151 -17.39 8.55 -43.71
C SER A 151 -17.41 8.76 -42.19
N TRP A 152 -16.38 9.42 -41.67
CA TRP A 152 -16.18 9.74 -40.27
C TRP A 152 -17.15 10.78 -39.72
N LEU A 153 -17.45 11.83 -40.49
CA LEU A 153 -18.46 12.82 -40.10
C LEU A 153 -19.87 12.20 -40.04
N SER A 154 -20.18 11.28 -40.95
CA SER A 154 -21.45 10.55 -40.96
C SER A 154 -21.55 9.58 -39.78
N ALA A 155 -20.47 8.84 -39.50
CA ALA A 155 -20.37 7.96 -38.33
C ALA A 155 -20.55 8.73 -37.01
N LEU A 156 -19.93 9.91 -36.89
CA LEU A 156 -20.11 10.79 -35.73
C LEU A 156 -21.56 11.27 -35.59
N ALA A 157 -22.18 11.72 -36.68
CA ALA A 157 -23.57 12.17 -36.65
C ALA A 157 -24.54 11.03 -36.28
N GLU A 158 -24.32 9.82 -36.78
CA GLU A 158 -25.14 8.64 -36.46
C GLU A 158 -24.96 8.23 -34.99
N ALA A 159 -23.71 8.13 -34.51
CA ALA A 159 -23.42 7.82 -33.11
C ALA A 159 -24.03 8.87 -32.16
N GLN A 160 -23.92 10.16 -32.48
CA GLN A 160 -24.54 11.25 -31.71
C GLN A 160 -26.06 11.11 -31.65
N ARG A 161 -26.71 10.76 -32.78
CA ARG A 161 -28.16 10.50 -32.82
C ARG A 161 -28.55 9.33 -31.92
N ARG A 162 -27.91 8.17 -32.09
CA ARG A 162 -28.26 6.95 -31.33
C ARG A 162 -27.99 7.08 -29.84
N MET A 163 -26.93 7.80 -29.45
CA MET A 163 -26.57 7.99 -28.05
C MET A 163 -27.26 9.22 -27.40
N GLY A 164 -28.02 10.00 -28.16
CA GLY A 164 -28.72 11.20 -27.67
C GLY A 164 -27.77 12.34 -27.25
N PHE A 165 -26.56 12.39 -27.81
CA PHE A 165 -25.53 13.36 -27.42
C PHE A 165 -25.52 14.56 -28.38
N LYS A 166 -25.76 15.76 -27.84
CA LYS A 166 -25.99 16.99 -28.63
C LYS A 166 -24.81 17.97 -28.69
N HIS A 167 -23.69 17.68 -28.03
CA HIS A 167 -22.56 18.63 -27.98
C HIS A 167 -21.68 18.50 -29.23
N GLY A 168 -21.11 19.62 -29.67
CA GLY A 168 -20.11 19.65 -30.74
C GLY A 168 -18.84 18.94 -30.31
N THR A 169 -18.58 17.77 -30.89
CA THR A 169 -17.35 17.00 -30.72
C THR A 169 -16.44 17.29 -31.91
N ALA A 170 -15.23 17.79 -31.66
CA ALA A 170 -14.25 17.99 -32.72
C ALA A 170 -13.58 16.66 -33.08
N LEU A 171 -13.38 16.41 -34.37
CA LEU A 171 -12.69 15.23 -34.87
C LEU A 171 -11.37 15.65 -35.51
N LEU A 172 -10.25 15.17 -34.96
CA LEU A 172 -8.91 15.51 -35.46
C LEU A 172 -8.13 14.25 -35.83
N VAL A 173 -7.06 14.42 -36.60
CA VAL A 173 -6.08 13.38 -36.92
C VAL A 173 -4.70 13.81 -36.42
N SER A 174 -3.95 12.86 -35.86
CA SER A 174 -2.56 13.09 -35.48
C SER A 174 -1.68 11.88 -35.76
N ASN A 175 -0.52 12.12 -36.37
CA ASN A 175 0.52 11.12 -36.62
C ASN A 175 1.25 10.67 -35.34
N GLU A 176 1.09 11.41 -34.24
CA GLU A 176 1.73 11.10 -32.95
C GLU A 176 1.00 9.98 -32.18
N LEU A 177 -0.20 9.59 -32.62
CA LEU A 177 -1.05 8.61 -31.94
C LEU A 177 -1.07 7.27 -32.67
N ARG A 178 -1.07 6.20 -31.88
CA ARG A 178 -1.20 4.81 -32.38
C ARG A 178 -2.62 4.28 -32.24
N SER A 179 -3.31 4.71 -31.18
CA SER A 179 -4.70 4.36 -30.85
C SER A 179 -5.57 5.61 -30.82
N PRO A 180 -6.86 5.53 -31.20
CA PRO A 180 -7.82 6.61 -30.98
C PRO A 180 -7.84 7.05 -29.52
N ILE A 181 -7.93 8.36 -29.29
CA ILE A 181 -8.11 8.90 -27.95
C ILE A 181 -9.15 10.03 -27.95
N SER A 182 -10.00 10.03 -26.93
CA SER A 182 -10.96 11.09 -26.66
C SER A 182 -10.64 11.83 -25.36
N TRP A 183 -10.74 13.16 -25.39
CA TRP A 183 -10.55 13.98 -24.19
C TRP A 183 -11.30 15.31 -24.22
N GLY A 184 -11.32 15.97 -23.06
CA GLY A 184 -11.96 17.28 -22.86
C GLY A 184 -13.32 17.18 -22.17
N VAL A 185 -13.69 18.25 -21.45
CA VAL A 185 -14.96 18.35 -20.71
C VAL A 185 -15.93 19.29 -21.44
N LEU A 186 -15.53 20.54 -21.68
CA LEU A 186 -16.40 21.56 -22.29
C LEU A 186 -16.40 21.54 -23.82
N ARG A 187 -15.29 21.13 -24.44
CA ARG A 187 -15.13 21.01 -25.90
C ARG A 187 -14.48 19.66 -26.20
N PRO A 188 -15.25 18.57 -26.15
CA PRO A 188 -14.70 17.24 -26.34
C PRO A 188 -14.08 17.10 -27.72
N THR A 189 -12.93 16.45 -27.77
CA THR A 189 -12.15 16.24 -28.99
C THR A 189 -11.83 14.76 -29.08
N ILE A 190 -12.14 14.15 -30.22
CA ILE A 190 -11.73 12.79 -30.59
C ILE A 190 -10.59 12.94 -31.57
N VAL A 191 -9.46 12.29 -31.29
CA VAL A 191 -8.31 12.30 -32.19
C VAL A 191 -7.99 10.89 -32.63
N LEU A 192 -7.92 10.72 -33.94
CA LEU A 192 -7.70 9.45 -34.61
C LEU A 192 -6.26 9.36 -35.10
N SER A 193 -5.75 8.13 -35.16
CA SER A 193 -4.51 7.85 -35.88
C SER A 193 -4.81 7.73 -37.38
N PRO A 194 -3.83 8.01 -38.28
CA PRO A 194 -4.00 7.81 -39.72
C PRO A 194 -4.41 6.38 -40.09
N LYS A 195 -3.94 5.39 -39.31
CA LYS A 195 -4.33 3.99 -39.48
C LYS A 195 -5.80 3.75 -39.18
N ALA A 196 -6.31 4.35 -38.10
CA ALA A 196 -7.74 4.28 -37.78
C ALA A 196 -8.55 4.91 -38.90
N VAL A 197 -8.15 6.09 -39.40
CA VAL A 197 -8.83 6.80 -40.50
C VAL A 197 -8.94 5.93 -41.76
N ALA A 198 -7.88 5.18 -42.09
CA ALA A 198 -7.88 4.26 -43.23
C ALA A 198 -8.88 3.09 -43.10
N ALA A 199 -9.27 2.72 -41.88
CA ALA A 199 -10.27 1.68 -41.59
C ALA A 199 -11.69 2.28 -41.51
N SER A 200 -12.13 3.01 -42.54
CA SER A 200 -13.41 3.75 -42.52
C SER A 200 -14.65 2.86 -42.38
N GLY A 201 -14.57 1.57 -42.73
CA GLY A 201 -15.66 0.60 -42.50
C GLY A 201 -15.94 0.32 -41.02
N GLU A 202 -14.99 0.63 -40.14
CA GLU A 202 -15.07 0.44 -38.69
C GLU A 202 -15.42 1.75 -37.95
N ALA A 203 -15.59 2.85 -38.68
CA ALA A 203 -15.72 4.20 -38.13
C ALA A 203 -16.88 4.35 -37.15
N GLU A 204 -18.04 3.74 -37.44
CA GLU A 204 -19.23 3.84 -36.57
C GLU A 204 -18.98 3.22 -35.19
N ALA A 205 -18.36 2.04 -35.14
CA ALA A 205 -18.01 1.36 -33.90
C ALA A 205 -16.93 2.11 -33.09
N ILE A 206 -15.88 2.59 -33.77
CA ILE A 206 -14.81 3.38 -33.14
C ILE A 206 -15.37 4.69 -32.57
N ILE A 207 -16.16 5.42 -33.35
CA ILE A 207 -16.73 6.69 -32.91
C ILE A 207 -17.77 6.49 -31.81
N ALA A 208 -18.62 5.46 -31.88
CA ALA A 208 -19.56 5.16 -30.81
C ALA A 208 -18.82 4.88 -29.49
N HIS A 209 -17.70 4.15 -29.52
CA HIS A 209 -16.86 3.90 -28.35
C HIS A 209 -16.27 5.17 -27.75
N GLU A 210 -15.60 5.97 -28.59
CA GLU A 210 -14.97 7.23 -28.15
C GLU A 210 -16.00 8.27 -27.68
N LEU A 211 -17.15 8.34 -28.36
CA LEU A 211 -18.25 9.20 -27.96
C LEU A 211 -18.87 8.77 -26.62
N ALA A 212 -18.86 7.47 -26.32
CA ALA A 212 -19.29 6.96 -25.02
C ALA A 212 -18.42 7.51 -23.88
N HIS A 213 -17.09 7.58 -24.08
CA HIS A 213 -16.17 8.18 -23.11
C HIS A 213 -16.42 9.68 -22.92
N VAL A 214 -16.65 10.38 -24.03
CA VAL A 214 -17.02 11.81 -24.02
C VAL A 214 -18.31 12.04 -23.25
N ALA A 215 -19.38 11.32 -23.59
CA ALA A 215 -20.70 11.49 -22.99
C ALA A 215 -20.71 11.25 -21.47
N ARG A 216 -19.82 10.37 -21.00
CA ARG A 216 -19.68 10.06 -19.58
C ARG A 216 -18.63 10.89 -18.84
N LEU A 217 -17.96 11.86 -19.49
CA LEU A 217 -16.87 12.65 -18.90
C LEU A 217 -15.72 11.79 -18.37
N ASP A 218 -15.41 10.69 -19.07
CA ASP A 218 -14.46 9.69 -18.60
C ASP A 218 -13.02 10.23 -18.50
N TRP A 219 -12.69 11.28 -19.25
CA TRP A 219 -11.40 11.97 -19.14
C TRP A 219 -11.21 12.66 -17.77
N ALA A 220 -12.24 13.34 -17.26
CA ALA A 220 -12.18 13.98 -15.94
C ALA A 220 -12.05 12.94 -14.82
N LYS A 221 -12.77 11.83 -14.96
CA LYS A 221 -12.67 10.68 -14.06
C LYS A 221 -11.28 10.05 -14.07
N LEU A 222 -10.68 9.89 -15.24
CA LEU A 222 -9.31 9.40 -15.40
C LEU A 222 -8.29 10.33 -14.72
N LEU A 223 -8.45 11.65 -14.89
CA LEU A 223 -7.59 12.62 -14.20
C LEU A 223 -7.74 12.53 -12.68
N GLY A 224 -8.98 12.44 -12.17
CA GLY A 224 -9.23 12.24 -10.74
C GLY A 224 -8.62 10.95 -10.20
N ALA A 225 -8.72 9.84 -10.95
CA ALA A 225 -8.08 8.58 -10.57
C ALA A 225 -6.55 8.71 -10.47
N ARG A 226 -5.91 9.47 -11.38
CA ARG A 226 -4.46 9.72 -11.33
C ARG A 226 -4.06 10.60 -10.16
N VAL A 227 -4.81 11.65 -9.87
CA VAL A 227 -4.59 12.48 -8.67
C VAL A 227 -4.73 11.61 -7.41
N ALA A 228 -5.72 10.72 -7.37
CA ALA A 228 -5.89 9.80 -6.24
C ALA A 228 -4.69 8.85 -6.10
N CYS A 229 -4.20 8.25 -7.19
CA CYS A 229 -2.99 7.43 -7.15
C CYS A 229 -1.74 8.23 -6.74
N ALA A 230 -1.63 9.50 -7.13
CA ALA A 230 -0.49 10.34 -6.74
C ALA A 230 -0.53 10.70 -5.24
N VAL A 231 -1.70 11.11 -4.72
CA VAL A 231 -1.92 11.42 -3.30
C VAL A 231 -1.74 10.18 -2.42
N PHE A 232 -2.28 9.04 -2.86
CA PHE A 232 -2.24 7.79 -2.12
C PHE A 232 -1.26 6.78 -2.74
N TRP A 233 -0.11 7.27 -3.20
CA TRP A 233 0.88 6.45 -3.92
C TRP A 233 1.34 5.22 -3.14
N PHE A 234 1.36 5.30 -1.81
CA PHE A 234 1.73 4.22 -0.91
C PHE A 234 0.63 3.16 -0.73
N ASN A 235 -0.62 3.43 -1.14
CA ASN A 235 -1.77 2.58 -0.84
C ASN A 235 -2.13 1.65 -2.03
N PRO A 236 -1.80 0.34 -1.97
CA PRO A 236 -2.07 -0.59 -3.07
C PRO A 236 -3.56 -0.75 -3.39
N LEU A 237 -4.46 -0.58 -2.41
CA LEU A 237 -5.90 -0.68 -2.67
C LEU A 237 -6.41 0.45 -3.55
N VAL A 238 -5.82 1.65 -3.46
CA VAL A 238 -6.17 2.78 -4.33
C VAL A 238 -5.74 2.48 -5.76
N TRP A 239 -4.53 1.93 -5.96
CA TRP A 239 -4.07 1.48 -7.27
C TRP A 239 -4.97 0.39 -7.87
N MET A 240 -5.38 -0.59 -7.05
CA MET A 240 -6.31 -1.61 -7.49
C MET A 240 -7.67 -1.01 -7.87
N LEU A 241 -8.16 -0.02 -7.10
CA LEU A 241 -9.44 0.64 -7.35
C LEU A 241 -9.39 1.48 -8.62
N ALA A 242 -8.30 2.21 -8.86
CA ALA A 242 -8.07 2.95 -10.10
C ALA A 242 -7.98 2.02 -11.32
N ARG A 243 -7.35 0.84 -11.17
CA ARG A 243 -7.32 -0.17 -12.24
C ARG A 243 -8.70 -0.75 -12.53
N GLU A 244 -9.49 -1.03 -11.50
CA GLU A 244 -10.86 -1.52 -11.67
C GLU A 244 -11.81 -0.40 -12.16
N SER A 245 -11.58 0.86 -11.84
CA SER A 245 -12.36 1.98 -12.40
C SER A 245 -12.06 2.16 -13.90
N HIS A 246 -10.80 2.00 -14.31
CA HIS A 246 -10.40 1.96 -15.73
C HIS A 246 -11.07 0.78 -16.44
N GLN A 247 -10.90 -0.42 -15.88
CA GLN A 247 -11.88 -1.51 -15.91
C GLN A 247 -13.26 -1.21 -16.46
N LEU A 248 -14.04 -0.69 -15.54
CA LEU A 248 -15.47 -0.51 -15.70
C LEU A 248 -15.80 0.62 -16.68
N ARG A 249 -14.88 1.55 -16.94
CA ARG A 249 -15.01 2.57 -17.99
C ARG A 249 -14.98 1.97 -19.38
N GLU A 250 -14.03 1.09 -19.65
CA GLU A 250 -13.96 0.38 -20.94
C GLU A 250 -15.19 -0.51 -21.13
N GLU A 251 -15.55 -1.30 -20.12
CA GLU A 251 -16.75 -2.15 -20.18
C GLU A 251 -18.05 -1.35 -20.36
N ALA A 252 -18.16 -0.18 -19.74
CA ALA A 252 -19.31 0.70 -19.93
C ALA A 252 -19.32 1.40 -21.29
N ALA A 253 -18.15 1.64 -21.89
CA ALA A 253 -18.03 2.10 -23.29
C ALA A 253 -18.51 1.02 -24.25
N ASP A 254 -18.01 -0.21 -24.08
CA ASP A 254 -18.42 -1.38 -24.86
C ASP A 254 -19.95 -1.62 -24.74
N ASP A 255 -20.51 -1.54 -23.51
CA ASP A 255 -21.95 -1.68 -23.29
C ASP A 255 -22.74 -0.58 -24.03
N ALA A 256 -22.20 0.63 -24.15
CA ALA A 256 -22.85 1.75 -24.84
C ALA A 256 -22.79 1.61 -26.37
N VAL A 257 -21.73 1.03 -26.92
CA VAL A 257 -21.62 0.66 -28.34
C VAL A 257 -22.74 -0.33 -28.71
N LEU A 258 -22.95 -1.36 -27.89
CA LEU A 258 -24.01 -2.35 -28.12
C LEU A 258 -25.41 -1.77 -27.96
N MET A 259 -25.59 -0.78 -27.08
CA MET A 259 -26.85 -0.04 -26.96
C MET A 259 -27.09 0.92 -28.14
N ALA A 260 -26.05 1.29 -28.89
CA ALA A 260 -26.14 2.06 -30.13
C ALA A 260 -26.37 1.17 -31.36
N ASP A 261 -26.90 -0.04 -31.16
CA ASP A 261 -27.29 -0.99 -32.23
C ASP A 261 -26.12 -1.48 -33.11
N ILE A 262 -24.91 -1.50 -32.56
CA ILE A 262 -23.73 -2.05 -33.23
C ILE A 262 -23.62 -3.55 -32.91
N ASN A 263 -23.39 -4.37 -33.94
CA ASN A 263 -23.33 -5.82 -33.83
C ASN A 263 -22.17 -6.26 -32.90
N GLY A 264 -22.48 -7.04 -31.87
CA GLY A 264 -21.51 -7.48 -30.87
C GLY A 264 -20.36 -8.34 -31.41
N PRO A 265 -20.62 -9.42 -32.17
CA PRO A 265 -19.57 -10.20 -32.83
C PRO A 265 -18.62 -9.40 -33.72
N ASP A 266 -19.15 -8.51 -34.58
CA ASP A 266 -18.32 -7.67 -35.46
C ASP A 266 -17.46 -6.71 -34.63
N TYR A 267 -18.07 -6.12 -33.60
CA TYR A 267 -17.35 -5.25 -32.67
C TYR A 267 -16.27 -6.00 -31.86
N ALA A 268 -16.53 -7.23 -31.43
CA ALA A 268 -15.52 -8.05 -30.74
C ALA A 268 -14.30 -8.34 -31.64
N THR A 269 -14.52 -8.53 -32.94
CA THR A 269 -13.45 -8.70 -33.93
C THR A 269 -12.60 -7.43 -34.04
N LEU A 270 -13.27 -6.27 -34.08
CA LEU A 270 -12.61 -4.96 -34.05
C LEU A 270 -11.78 -4.74 -32.78
N LEU A 271 -12.28 -5.14 -31.61
CA LEU A 271 -11.53 -5.05 -30.34
C LEU A 271 -10.25 -5.90 -30.36
N VAL A 272 -10.32 -7.09 -30.96
CA VAL A 272 -9.13 -7.94 -31.14
C VAL A 272 -8.15 -7.29 -32.11
N GLY A 273 -8.64 -6.75 -33.24
CA GLY A 273 -7.82 -6.03 -34.22
C GLY A 273 -7.08 -4.85 -33.58
N ALA A 274 -7.80 -4.00 -32.85
CA ALA A 274 -7.23 -2.86 -32.15
C ALA A 274 -6.14 -3.27 -31.14
N ALA A 275 -6.40 -4.32 -30.35
CA ALA A 275 -5.45 -4.79 -29.33
C ALA A 275 -4.16 -5.40 -29.91
N ARG A 276 -4.21 -6.01 -31.12
CA ARG A 276 -3.01 -6.55 -31.79
C ARG A 276 -2.05 -5.47 -32.27
N HIS A 277 -2.54 -4.24 -32.46
CA HIS A 277 -1.75 -3.13 -32.99
C HIS A 277 -1.30 -2.12 -31.91
N ASP A 278 -1.78 -2.27 -30.67
CA ASP A 278 -1.39 -1.42 -29.54
C ASP A 278 -0.15 -1.95 -28.81
N ASN A 279 1.01 -1.33 -29.05
CA ASN A 279 2.21 -1.56 -28.25
C ASN A 279 2.08 -0.85 -26.89
N GLN A 280 1.86 -1.63 -25.83
CA GLN A 280 1.51 -1.23 -24.46
C GLN A 280 2.51 -0.27 -23.77
N GLY A 281 3.73 -0.13 -24.29
CA GLY A 281 4.85 0.59 -23.65
C GLY A 281 4.71 2.12 -23.57
N ALA A 282 4.07 2.76 -24.56
CA ALA A 282 3.97 4.24 -24.59
C ALA A 282 2.79 4.78 -23.74
N LEU A 283 1.72 3.98 -23.59
CA LEU A 283 0.54 4.34 -22.79
C LEU A 283 0.80 4.21 -21.28
N LEU A 284 1.73 3.35 -20.85
CA LEU A 284 2.11 3.23 -19.43
C LEU A 284 2.63 4.54 -18.83
N ALA A 285 3.44 5.30 -19.59
CA ALA A 285 4.01 6.58 -19.14
C ALA A 285 2.96 7.72 -19.09
N ALA A 286 1.91 7.65 -19.92
CA ALA A 286 0.84 8.65 -19.95
C ALA A 286 -0.33 8.29 -19.02
N HIS A 287 -0.56 6.98 -18.75
CA HIS A 287 -1.70 6.49 -17.99
C HIS A 287 -1.42 6.17 -16.53
N GLY A 288 -0.18 5.84 -16.16
CA GLY A 288 0.22 5.55 -14.77
C GLY A 288 -0.42 4.27 -14.18
N VAL A 289 -1.49 3.74 -14.79
CA VAL A 289 -2.20 2.54 -14.38
C VAL A 289 -2.17 1.56 -15.55
N ALA A 290 -1.41 0.47 -15.38
CA ALA A 290 -1.34 -0.60 -16.37
C ALA A 290 -2.69 -1.32 -16.50
N PRO A 291 -3.19 -1.57 -17.72
CA PRO A 291 -4.31 -2.47 -17.94
C PRO A 291 -4.03 -3.85 -17.32
N GLY A 292 -5.06 -4.53 -16.81
CA GLY A 292 -4.92 -5.90 -16.36
C GLY A 292 -4.64 -6.86 -17.52
N LYS A 293 -3.88 -7.94 -17.27
CA LYS A 293 -3.54 -8.97 -18.28
C LYS A 293 -4.79 -9.57 -18.95
N ASP A 294 -5.89 -9.68 -18.20
CA ASP A 294 -7.16 -10.24 -18.68
C ASP A 294 -8.14 -9.18 -19.22
N SER A 295 -7.70 -7.93 -19.43
CA SER A 295 -8.59 -6.82 -19.77
C SER A 295 -9.37 -7.06 -21.06
N LEU A 296 -8.67 -7.39 -22.14
CA LEU A 296 -9.27 -7.66 -23.44
C LEU A 296 -10.23 -8.86 -23.39
N LYS A 297 -9.80 -9.95 -22.76
CA LYS A 297 -10.63 -11.16 -22.56
C LYS A 297 -11.94 -10.82 -21.87
N ARG A 298 -11.89 -9.99 -20.82
CA ARG A 298 -13.07 -9.59 -20.05
C ARG A 298 -14.03 -8.74 -20.88
N ARG A 299 -13.51 -7.83 -21.70
CA ARG A 299 -14.31 -7.01 -22.63
C ARG A 299 -15.01 -7.86 -23.67
N ILE A 300 -14.26 -8.71 -24.39
CA ILE A 300 -14.82 -9.60 -25.42
C ILE A 300 -15.91 -10.52 -24.84
N THR A 301 -15.63 -11.13 -23.68
CA THR A 301 -16.60 -12.01 -23.01
C THR A 301 -17.91 -11.28 -22.69
N ARG A 302 -17.84 -10.03 -22.21
CA ARG A 302 -19.04 -9.22 -21.92
C ARG A 302 -19.77 -8.74 -23.16
N VAL A 303 -19.03 -8.37 -24.21
CA VAL A 303 -19.60 -7.94 -25.48
C VAL A 303 -20.47 -9.05 -26.09
N LEU A 304 -19.97 -10.29 -26.03
CA LEU A 304 -20.66 -11.47 -26.56
C LEU A 304 -21.77 -12.00 -25.63
N ASP A 305 -21.78 -11.62 -24.35
CA ASP A 305 -22.81 -12.03 -23.39
C ASP A 305 -24.05 -11.13 -23.45
N GLY A 306 -25.02 -11.53 -24.27
CA GLY A 306 -26.30 -10.85 -24.41
C GLY A 306 -27.23 -10.92 -23.19
N SER A 307 -26.89 -11.70 -22.16
CA SER A 307 -27.71 -11.80 -20.93
C SER A 307 -27.45 -10.67 -19.93
N LEU A 308 -26.38 -9.90 -20.14
CA LEU A 308 -25.95 -8.85 -19.22
C LEU A 308 -26.90 -7.65 -19.24
N LYS A 309 -27.12 -7.08 -18.05
CA LYS A 309 -27.81 -5.80 -17.92
C LYS A 309 -26.90 -4.68 -18.42
N ARG A 310 -27.29 -4.06 -19.53
CA ARG A 310 -26.65 -2.89 -20.13
C ARG A 310 -27.54 -1.68 -19.89
N GLY A 311 -26.94 -0.57 -19.49
CA GLY A 311 -27.70 0.64 -19.21
C GLY A 311 -26.83 1.73 -18.59
N PRO A 312 -27.25 3.01 -18.71
CA PRO A 312 -26.62 4.09 -17.98
C PRO A 312 -26.82 3.91 -16.47
N ALA A 313 -25.92 4.50 -15.67
CA ALA A 313 -26.11 4.53 -14.23
C ALA A 313 -27.39 5.30 -13.87
N SER A 314 -28.28 4.67 -13.10
CA SER A 314 -29.52 5.29 -12.65
C SER A 314 -29.23 6.45 -11.68
N ALA A 315 -29.93 7.58 -11.87
CA ALA A 315 -29.75 8.78 -11.05
C ALA A 315 -29.97 8.53 -9.55
N SER A 316 -30.97 7.71 -9.20
CA SER A 316 -31.23 7.30 -7.81
C SER A 316 -30.06 6.53 -7.20
N TRP A 317 -29.36 5.73 -8.02
CA TRP A 317 -28.19 4.97 -7.57
C TRP A 317 -26.94 5.83 -7.44
N ILE A 318 -26.78 6.85 -8.28
CA ILE A 318 -25.73 7.85 -8.15
C ILE A 318 -25.91 8.58 -6.81
N LEU A 319 -27.12 9.08 -6.54
CA LEU A 319 -27.43 9.76 -5.29
C LEU A 319 -27.20 8.85 -4.08
N MET A 320 -27.69 7.62 -4.12
CA MET A 320 -27.51 6.67 -3.01
C MET A 320 -26.03 6.36 -2.75
N SER A 321 -25.24 6.17 -3.81
CA SER A 321 -23.81 5.90 -3.68
C SER A 321 -23.05 7.09 -3.10
N LEU A 322 -23.41 8.32 -3.52
CA LEU A 322 -22.87 9.55 -2.93
C LEU A 322 -23.25 9.69 -1.46
N VAL A 323 -24.50 9.41 -1.09
CA VAL A 323 -24.99 9.47 0.30
C VAL A 323 -24.30 8.44 1.18
N VAL A 324 -24.22 7.18 0.75
CA VAL A 324 -23.54 6.10 1.49
C VAL A 324 -22.07 6.47 1.68
N LEU A 325 -21.43 6.99 0.64
CA LEU A 325 -20.02 7.32 0.70
C LEU A 325 -19.75 8.55 1.56
N ALA A 326 -20.56 9.61 1.45
CA ALA A 326 -20.49 10.76 2.35
C ALA A 326 -20.75 10.35 3.80
N GLY A 327 -21.72 9.46 4.03
CA GLY A 327 -22.07 8.91 5.35
C GLY A 327 -20.98 8.04 5.96
N VAL A 328 -20.04 7.52 5.17
CA VAL A 328 -18.86 6.77 5.66
C VAL A 328 -17.65 7.68 5.78
N THR A 329 -17.35 8.47 4.75
CA THR A 329 -16.15 9.30 4.68
C THR A 329 -16.18 10.45 5.67
N ALA A 330 -17.33 11.10 5.90
CA ALA A 330 -17.40 12.22 6.85
C ALA A 330 -17.18 11.79 8.32
N PRO A 331 -17.84 10.73 8.85
CA PRO A 331 -17.55 10.24 10.19
C PRO A 331 -16.11 9.71 10.32
N LEU A 332 -15.61 9.01 9.30
CA LEU A 332 -14.24 8.49 9.30
C LEU A 332 -13.20 9.63 9.27
N ALA A 333 -13.46 10.70 8.53
CA ALA A 333 -12.61 11.89 8.50
C ALA A 333 -12.62 12.61 9.85
N ALA A 334 -13.79 12.77 10.48
CA ALA A 334 -13.96 13.38 11.79
C ALA A 334 -13.38 12.53 12.94
N PHE A 335 -13.28 11.21 12.77
CA PHE A 335 -12.72 10.34 13.81
C PHE A 335 -11.23 10.61 14.03
N SER A 336 -10.86 11.00 15.24
CA SER A 336 -9.48 11.08 15.72
C SER A 336 -9.23 9.95 16.72
N ALA A 337 -8.25 9.09 16.42
CA ALA A 337 -7.82 8.03 17.34
C ALA A 337 -6.97 8.58 18.51
N THR A 338 -6.51 9.84 18.41
CA THR A 338 -5.73 10.49 19.45
C THR A 338 -6.60 11.47 20.23
N ALA A 339 -6.58 11.35 21.56
CA ALA A 339 -7.15 12.35 22.45
C ALA A 339 -6.43 13.69 22.21
N ARG A 340 -7.20 14.78 22.14
CA ARG A 340 -6.62 16.13 22.17
C ARG A 340 -5.86 16.24 23.49
N PRO A 341 -4.54 16.52 23.51
CA PRO A 341 -3.89 16.84 24.77
C PRO A 341 -4.68 17.98 25.37
N ALA A 342 -5.18 17.78 26.60
CA ALA A 342 -5.72 18.88 27.37
C ALA A 342 -4.63 19.94 27.33
N ALA A 343 -4.95 21.11 26.76
CA ALA A 343 -4.02 22.22 26.78
C ALA A 343 -3.51 22.32 28.21
N THR A 344 -2.19 22.34 28.37
CA THR A 344 -1.46 22.57 29.62
C THR A 344 -1.77 23.98 30.13
N ALA A 345 -3.04 24.28 30.37
CA ALA A 345 -3.46 25.27 31.32
C ALA A 345 -3.15 24.66 32.69
N ASP A 346 -2.35 25.38 33.47
CA ASP A 346 -2.09 25.15 34.89
C ASP A 346 -0.94 24.22 35.31
N VAL A 347 0.21 24.27 34.62
CA VAL A 347 1.49 23.90 35.27
C VAL A 347 1.95 24.98 36.27
N HIS A 348 1.47 26.22 36.12
CA HIS A 348 1.77 27.30 37.08
C HIS A 348 0.98 27.21 38.41
N SER A 349 -0.13 26.46 38.49
CA SER A 349 -0.93 26.38 39.73
C SER A 349 -0.44 25.27 40.68
N VAL A 350 0.13 24.19 40.14
CA VAL A 350 0.62 23.05 40.95
C VAL A 350 1.91 23.41 41.69
N VAL A 351 2.80 24.19 41.08
CA VAL A 351 4.05 24.66 41.73
C VAL A 351 3.75 25.62 42.89
N ALA A 352 2.76 26.51 42.73
CA ALA A 352 2.36 27.45 43.79
C ALA A 352 1.69 26.76 45.00
N SER A 353 1.07 25.59 44.78
CA SER A 353 0.38 24.80 45.81
C SER A 353 1.37 24.00 46.66
N THR A 354 2.39 23.40 46.02
CA THR A 354 3.42 22.60 46.70
C THR A 354 4.37 23.45 47.55
N THR A 355 4.68 24.69 47.15
CA THR A 355 5.55 25.59 47.94
C THR A 355 4.92 26.00 49.28
N LYS A 356 3.59 26.06 49.39
CA LYS A 356 2.92 26.37 50.67
C LYS A 356 2.88 25.18 51.64
N GLN A 357 2.91 23.95 51.14
CA GLN A 357 2.77 22.75 51.98
C GLN A 357 4.12 22.31 52.56
N THR A 358 5.22 22.43 51.79
CA THR A 358 6.57 22.07 52.26
C THR A 358 7.13 23.03 53.31
N ALA A 359 6.72 24.32 53.30
CA ALA A 359 7.13 25.29 54.32
C ALA A 359 6.57 25.01 55.74
N SER A 360 5.51 24.19 55.85
CA SER A 360 4.90 23.84 57.14
C SER A 360 5.52 22.61 57.81
N VAL A 361 6.23 21.76 57.06
CA VAL A 361 6.78 20.49 57.58
C VAL A 361 8.24 20.66 58.06
N THR A 362 8.98 21.63 57.52
CA THR A 362 10.38 21.87 57.90
C THR A 362 10.55 22.51 59.29
N SER A 363 9.50 23.10 59.88
CA SER A 363 9.57 23.71 61.22
C SER A 363 9.37 22.72 62.38
N GLN A 364 9.04 21.45 62.13
CA GLN A 364 8.92 20.41 63.18
C GLN A 364 10.06 19.38 63.18
N SER A 365 10.92 19.34 62.16
CA SER A 365 12.04 18.38 62.07
C SER A 365 13.37 18.90 62.62
N ALA A 366 13.46 20.19 62.99
CA ALA A 366 14.68 20.79 63.55
C ALA A 366 14.91 20.46 65.05
N ALA A 367 14.01 19.71 65.71
CA ALA A 367 14.11 19.38 67.13
C ALA A 367 14.53 17.93 67.45
N ALA A 368 14.71 17.06 66.45
CA ALA A 368 14.95 15.61 66.69
C ALA A 368 16.36 15.10 66.33
N ALA A 369 17.23 15.91 65.71
CA ALA A 369 18.57 15.47 65.30
C ALA A 369 19.65 15.97 66.27
N LYS A 370 19.66 15.43 67.49
CA LYS A 370 20.83 15.51 68.37
C LYS A 370 20.96 14.31 69.30
N VAL A 371 20.91 13.09 68.77
CA VAL A 371 21.45 11.89 69.43
C VAL A 371 21.83 10.86 68.35
N ALA A 372 22.95 10.18 68.57
CA ALA A 372 23.41 8.97 67.89
C ALA A 372 24.14 9.16 66.56
N GLN A 373 25.41 9.55 66.70
CA GLN A 373 26.49 9.22 65.78
C GLN A 373 27.39 8.22 66.54
N THR A 374 27.47 6.97 66.08
CA THR A 374 28.62 6.07 66.30
C THR A 374 28.50 4.81 65.41
N ASP A 375 29.56 4.61 64.64
CA ASP A 375 30.26 3.35 64.33
C ASP A 375 29.94 2.56 63.04
N ASP A 376 30.94 2.68 62.15
CA ASP A 376 31.74 1.63 61.50
C ASP A 376 31.27 0.84 60.27
N ALA A 377 31.87 1.25 59.14
CA ALA A 377 32.85 0.52 58.33
C ALA A 377 32.47 -0.80 57.59
N ALA A 378 32.59 -0.68 56.26
CA ALA A 378 33.20 -1.59 55.29
C ALA A 378 32.49 -2.91 54.90
N THR A 379 31.99 -2.97 53.67
CA THR A 379 32.49 -3.91 52.63
C THR A 379 31.99 -3.55 51.23
N ALA A 380 32.90 -3.58 50.26
CA ALA A 380 32.63 -3.44 48.83
C ALA A 380 32.36 -4.82 48.21
N ALA A 381 31.20 -4.99 47.57
CA ALA A 381 30.95 -6.05 46.57
C ALA A 381 29.70 -5.71 45.75
N ALA A 382 29.86 -5.68 44.42
CA ALA A 382 28.85 -5.73 43.36
C ALA A 382 27.50 -5.02 43.62
N ALA A 383 27.34 -3.84 43.04
CA ALA A 383 26.07 -3.13 42.95
C ALA A 383 25.05 -3.93 42.13
N SER A 384 24.34 -4.83 42.80
CA SER A 384 23.03 -5.32 42.35
C SER A 384 22.11 -4.11 42.32
N LYS A 385 21.84 -3.55 41.13
CA LYS A 385 20.71 -2.64 40.93
C LYS A 385 19.48 -3.28 41.59
N THR A 386 18.94 -2.63 42.61
CA THR A 386 17.76 -3.09 43.32
C THR A 386 16.59 -2.94 42.35
N LEU A 387 15.92 -4.05 42.00
CA LEU A 387 14.79 -4.04 41.08
C LEU A 387 13.70 -3.10 41.60
N SER A 388 13.25 -2.18 40.77
CA SER A 388 12.14 -1.29 41.04
C SER A 388 10.81 -2.05 41.06
N ALA A 389 9.80 -1.48 41.71
CA ALA A 389 8.46 -2.07 41.73
C ALA A 389 7.84 -2.17 40.32
N GLU A 390 8.18 -1.25 39.42
CA GLU A 390 7.71 -1.26 38.02
C GLU A 390 8.32 -2.42 37.22
N GLU A 391 9.62 -2.67 37.36
CA GLU A 391 10.31 -3.80 36.72
C GLU A 391 9.71 -5.15 37.17
N LEU A 392 9.38 -5.30 38.45
CA LEU A 392 8.74 -6.52 38.97
C LEU A 392 7.32 -6.73 38.41
N VAL A 393 6.57 -5.66 38.19
CA VAL A 393 5.24 -5.72 37.56
C VAL A 393 5.37 -6.13 36.09
N SER A 394 6.31 -5.54 35.36
CA SER A 394 6.59 -5.87 33.96
C SER A 394 7.06 -7.32 33.78
N MET A 395 7.95 -7.79 34.67
CA MET A 395 8.37 -9.19 34.72
C MET A 395 7.17 -10.14 34.93
N ARG A 396 6.28 -9.81 35.88
CA ARG A 396 5.09 -10.64 36.15
C ARG A 396 4.10 -10.64 34.98
N ALA A 397 3.94 -9.50 34.29
CA ALA A 397 3.03 -9.38 33.15
C ALA A 397 3.41 -10.29 31.97
N VAL A 398 4.71 -10.49 31.75
CA VAL A 398 5.25 -11.37 30.70
C VAL A 398 5.47 -12.81 31.19
N GLY A 399 5.18 -13.09 32.46
CA GLY A 399 5.29 -14.43 33.05
C GLY A 399 6.74 -14.86 33.34
N VAL A 400 7.62 -13.91 33.64
CA VAL A 400 8.98 -14.17 34.12
C VAL A 400 8.90 -14.75 35.53
N THR A 401 9.44 -15.96 35.72
CA THR A 401 9.52 -16.63 37.04
C THR A 401 10.94 -16.53 37.62
N PRO A 402 11.12 -16.58 38.95
CA PRO A 402 12.44 -16.62 39.57
C PRO A 402 13.32 -17.77 39.02
N GLU A 403 12.72 -18.95 38.79
CA GLU A 403 13.39 -20.09 38.18
C GLU A 403 13.86 -19.83 36.73
N TYR A 404 13.12 -19.02 35.98
CA TYR A 404 13.52 -18.62 34.62
C TYR A 404 14.70 -17.65 34.66
N VAL A 405 14.67 -16.66 35.57
CA VAL A 405 15.77 -15.69 35.78
C VAL A 405 17.06 -16.41 36.15
N GLU A 406 16.99 -17.37 37.06
CA GLU A 406 18.14 -18.16 37.51
C GLU A 406 18.75 -18.95 36.35
N LYS A 407 17.94 -19.69 35.59
CA LYS A 407 18.40 -20.46 34.41
C LYS A 407 18.92 -19.59 33.27
N MET A 408 18.41 -18.36 33.13
CA MET A 408 18.92 -17.39 32.15
C MET A 408 20.28 -16.84 32.59
N ARG A 409 20.47 -16.55 33.88
CA ARG A 409 21.78 -16.13 34.44
C ARG A 409 22.85 -17.22 34.34
N GLU A 410 22.47 -18.48 34.54
CA GLU A 410 23.35 -19.64 34.31
C GLU A 410 23.77 -19.77 32.83
N SER A 411 22.97 -19.23 31.92
CA SER A 411 23.27 -19.22 30.49
C SER A 411 24.25 -18.10 30.10
N GLY A 412 24.82 -17.34 31.04
CA GLY A 412 25.93 -16.40 30.78
C GLY A 412 25.55 -15.10 30.03
N GLY A 413 26.20 -14.01 30.42
CA GLY A 413 25.95 -12.64 29.96
C GLY A 413 25.48 -11.72 31.11
N SER A 414 25.84 -10.44 31.09
CA SER A 414 25.30 -9.46 32.03
C SER A 414 23.89 -9.06 31.58
N MET A 415 22.88 -9.79 32.04
CA MET A 415 21.49 -9.49 31.71
C MET A 415 20.90 -8.53 32.75
N ASP A 416 20.37 -7.41 32.31
CA ASP A 416 19.56 -6.54 33.15
C ASP A 416 18.09 -7.01 33.20
N ALA A 417 17.24 -6.27 33.90
CA ALA A 417 15.83 -6.63 34.04
C ALA A 417 15.07 -6.55 32.71
N ASP A 418 15.43 -5.61 31.85
CA ASP A 418 14.78 -5.35 30.56
C ASP A 418 15.13 -6.42 29.53
N ASP A 419 16.38 -6.91 29.56
CA ASP A 419 16.84 -8.03 28.73
C ASP A 419 16.04 -9.31 29.02
N ILE A 420 15.80 -9.60 30.29
CA ILE A 420 15.05 -10.79 30.73
C ILE A 420 13.58 -10.68 30.31
N ILE A 421 12.98 -9.50 30.44
CA ILE A 421 11.59 -9.25 30.01
C ILE A 421 11.48 -9.45 28.50
N SER A 422 12.40 -8.87 27.73
CA SER A 422 12.44 -8.94 26.27
C SER A 422 12.66 -10.36 25.77
N ALA A 423 13.54 -11.12 26.42
CA ALA A 423 13.77 -12.52 26.12
C ALA A 423 12.53 -13.38 26.32
N LYS A 424 11.82 -13.17 27.44
CA LYS A 424 10.60 -13.92 27.76
C LYS A 424 9.46 -13.57 26.80
N ALA A 425 9.30 -12.29 26.45
CA ALA A 425 8.30 -11.83 25.49
C ALA A 425 8.53 -12.43 24.10
N SER A 426 9.80 -12.63 23.72
CA SER A 426 10.22 -13.18 22.44
C SER A 426 10.24 -14.72 22.41
N GLY A 427 9.80 -15.37 23.50
CA GLY A 427 9.78 -16.83 23.61
C GLY A 427 11.18 -17.45 23.55
N ILE A 428 12.19 -16.74 24.04
CA ILE A 428 13.56 -17.24 24.23
C ILE A 428 13.59 -17.97 25.56
N ASP A 429 13.98 -19.25 25.53
CA ASP A 429 14.19 -20.05 26.73
C ASP A 429 15.65 -20.51 26.84
N PRO A 430 16.09 -20.95 28.03
CA PRO A 430 17.44 -21.47 28.21
C PRO A 430 17.76 -22.68 27.32
N ALA A 431 16.74 -23.43 26.87
CA ALA A 431 16.96 -24.55 25.97
C ALA A 431 17.37 -24.08 24.57
N TYR A 432 16.75 -23.01 24.06
CA TYR A 432 17.12 -22.37 22.80
C TYR A 432 18.56 -21.85 22.83
N ILE A 433 18.96 -21.15 23.89
CA ILE A 433 20.32 -20.60 24.03
C ILE A 433 21.35 -21.73 24.00
N ARG A 434 21.13 -22.80 24.79
CA ARG A 434 22.01 -23.98 24.79
C ARG A 434 22.08 -24.63 23.42
N GLN A 435 20.93 -24.92 22.82
CA GLN A 435 20.87 -25.57 21.51
C GLN A 435 21.52 -24.73 20.40
N MET A 436 21.43 -23.41 20.46
CA MET A 436 22.10 -22.53 19.50
C MET A 436 23.61 -22.49 19.71
N ARG A 437 24.08 -22.45 20.97
CA ARG A 437 25.52 -22.47 21.27
C ARG A 437 26.18 -23.81 21.02
N ASP A 438 25.42 -24.91 21.08
CA ASP A 438 25.88 -26.23 20.62
C ASP A 438 26.21 -26.20 19.12
N VAL A 439 25.51 -25.38 18.34
CA VAL A 439 25.71 -25.23 16.89
C VAL A 439 26.76 -24.18 16.58
N ILE A 440 26.71 -23.02 17.25
CA ILE A 440 27.66 -21.92 17.08
C ILE A 440 28.30 -21.61 18.44
N PRO A 441 29.44 -22.24 18.77
CA PRO A 441 30.16 -21.97 20.00
C PRO A 441 30.59 -20.50 20.06
N GLY A 442 30.28 -19.82 21.17
CA GLY A 442 30.67 -18.43 21.38
C GLY A 442 29.63 -17.38 20.96
N ALA A 443 28.45 -17.78 20.46
CA ALA A 443 27.36 -16.84 20.16
C ALA A 443 26.93 -16.03 21.39
N ASP A 444 26.91 -14.70 21.21
CA ASP A 444 26.49 -13.75 22.25
C ASP A 444 24.96 -13.79 22.44
N PHE A 445 24.51 -13.40 23.62
CA PHE A 445 23.09 -13.34 23.94
C PHE A 445 22.32 -12.41 22.99
N ASP A 446 22.84 -11.22 22.70
CA ASP A 446 22.16 -10.24 21.85
C ASP A 446 22.01 -10.75 20.41
N GLU A 447 23.02 -11.44 19.89
CA GLU A 447 22.98 -12.11 18.59
C GLU A 447 21.89 -13.21 18.56
N LEU A 448 21.78 -14.01 19.62
CA LEU A 448 20.77 -15.07 19.73
C LEU A 448 19.35 -14.49 19.87
N VAL A 449 19.20 -13.34 20.53
CA VAL A 449 17.94 -12.61 20.59
C VAL A 449 17.56 -12.14 19.19
N GLY A 450 18.48 -11.53 18.44
CA GLY A 450 18.29 -11.12 17.05
C GLY A 450 17.89 -12.31 16.15
N ALA A 451 18.59 -13.44 16.29
CA ALA A 451 18.30 -14.67 15.57
C ALA A 451 16.88 -15.18 15.82
N ARG A 452 16.43 -15.19 17.08
CA ARG A 452 15.07 -15.63 17.42
C ARG A 452 13.99 -14.75 16.79
N HIS A 453 14.19 -13.43 16.76
CA HIS A 453 13.22 -12.49 16.18
C HIS A 453 12.96 -12.72 14.69
N VAL A 454 13.99 -13.13 13.94
CA VAL A 454 13.87 -13.48 12.52
C VAL A 454 13.43 -14.94 12.30
N GLY A 455 13.20 -15.68 13.39
CA GLY A 455 12.72 -17.07 13.36
C GLY A 455 13.81 -18.10 13.10
N VAL A 456 15.08 -17.77 13.41
CA VAL A 456 16.19 -18.72 13.39
C VAL A 456 16.08 -19.67 14.58
N ASN A 457 16.12 -20.97 14.31
CA ASN A 457 16.11 -22.02 15.33
C ASN A 457 17.30 -22.96 15.18
N ALA A 458 17.59 -23.76 16.21
CA ALA A 458 18.75 -24.65 16.21
C ALA A 458 18.68 -25.77 15.15
N ALA A 459 17.49 -26.09 14.61
CA ALA A 459 17.37 -27.02 13.49
C ALA A 459 17.87 -26.36 12.20
N PHE A 460 17.36 -25.16 11.89
CA PHE A 460 17.79 -24.36 10.76
C PHE A 460 19.29 -24.04 10.82
N ALA A 461 19.80 -23.68 12.00
CA ALA A 461 21.22 -23.42 12.20
C ALA A 461 22.09 -24.65 11.86
N ARG A 462 21.67 -25.85 12.29
CA ARG A 462 22.37 -27.11 11.93
C ARG A 462 22.31 -27.41 10.44
N ASP A 463 21.15 -27.23 9.84
CA ASP A 463 20.96 -27.48 8.42
C ASP A 463 21.86 -26.55 7.60
N MET A 464 21.90 -25.25 7.91
CA MET A 464 22.77 -24.30 7.23
C MET A 464 24.25 -24.59 7.49
N LYS A 465 24.63 -24.94 8.72
CA LYS A 465 26.00 -25.29 9.07
C LYS A 465 26.52 -26.53 8.33
N SER A 466 25.63 -27.42 7.89
CA SER A 466 26.00 -28.56 7.04
C SER A 466 26.42 -28.17 5.62
N HIS A 467 25.92 -27.03 5.11
CA HIS A 467 26.30 -26.48 3.82
C HIS A 467 27.41 -25.43 3.92
N PHE A 468 27.47 -24.69 5.03
CA PHE A 468 28.41 -23.61 5.29
C PHE A 468 29.09 -23.83 6.65
N PRO A 469 30.25 -24.51 6.71
CA PRO A 469 30.89 -24.92 7.97
C PRO A 469 31.28 -23.75 8.89
N ASP A 470 31.65 -22.61 8.31
CA ASP A 470 32.15 -21.42 9.01
C ASP A 470 31.05 -20.35 9.27
N ILE A 471 29.78 -20.75 9.21
CA ILE A 471 28.65 -19.82 9.31
C ILE A 471 28.47 -19.23 10.72
N GLY A 472 28.33 -17.90 10.80
CA GLY A 472 28.06 -17.15 12.02
C GLY A 472 26.57 -16.93 12.30
N VAL A 473 26.24 -16.30 13.44
CA VAL A 473 24.85 -15.99 13.80
C VAL A 473 24.26 -14.93 12.87
N ASP A 474 25.05 -13.92 12.51
CA ASP A 474 24.64 -12.86 11.58
C ASP A 474 24.29 -13.40 10.19
N ASP A 475 25.07 -14.36 9.69
CA ASP A 475 24.82 -15.02 8.41
C ASP A 475 23.51 -15.82 8.44
N LEU A 476 23.22 -16.51 9.55
CA LEU A 476 21.96 -17.22 9.73
C LEU A 476 20.77 -16.26 9.74
N ILE A 477 20.92 -15.08 10.35
CA ILE A 477 19.92 -14.02 10.34
C ILE A 477 19.69 -13.53 8.91
N ALA A 478 20.77 -13.24 8.17
CA ALA A 478 20.71 -12.73 6.81
C ALA A 478 20.07 -13.74 5.84
N LEU A 479 20.47 -15.02 5.90
CA LEU A 479 19.86 -16.10 5.12
C LEU A 479 18.36 -16.23 5.41
N LYS A 480 17.98 -16.21 6.69
CA LYS A 480 16.59 -16.36 7.11
C LYS A 480 15.74 -15.17 6.65
N ALA A 481 16.26 -13.95 6.79
CA ALA A 481 15.60 -12.72 6.34
C ALA A 481 15.38 -12.71 4.81
N MET A 482 16.33 -13.25 4.05
CA MET A 482 16.25 -13.36 2.58
C MET A 482 15.44 -14.57 2.10
N GLY A 483 14.90 -15.37 3.03
CA GLY A 483 14.10 -16.55 2.72
C GLY A 483 14.92 -17.63 2.01
N VAL A 484 16.20 -17.76 2.38
CA VAL A 484 17.08 -18.86 1.99
C VAL A 484 16.94 -19.98 3.01
N ASP A 485 16.59 -21.18 2.54
CA ASP A 485 16.44 -22.39 3.35
C ASP A 485 17.31 -23.54 2.82
N CYS A 486 17.35 -24.65 3.58
CA CYS A 486 18.15 -25.83 3.24
C CYS A 486 17.77 -26.45 1.89
N ASP A 487 16.47 -26.45 1.58
CA ASP A 487 15.96 -26.93 0.30
C ASP A 487 16.49 -26.07 -0.85
N PHE A 488 16.47 -24.74 -0.72
CA PHE A 488 17.02 -23.83 -1.72
C PHE A 488 18.51 -24.06 -1.95
N VAL A 489 19.31 -24.10 -0.88
CA VAL A 489 20.77 -24.31 -0.98
C VAL A 489 21.08 -25.67 -1.63
N THR A 490 20.34 -26.70 -1.23
CA THR A 490 20.47 -28.05 -1.80
C THR A 490 20.10 -28.10 -3.28
N ASP A 491 19.00 -27.45 -3.69
CA ASP A 491 18.56 -27.40 -5.08
C ASP A 491 19.56 -26.61 -5.96
N MET A 492 20.19 -25.56 -5.43
CA MET A 492 21.23 -24.79 -6.12
C MET A 492 22.46 -25.66 -6.37
N GLN A 493 22.94 -26.34 -5.33
CA GLN A 493 24.12 -27.22 -5.43
C GLN A 493 23.87 -28.39 -6.39
N LYS A 494 22.67 -29.00 -6.36
CA LYS A 494 22.27 -30.05 -7.32
C LYS A 494 22.20 -29.56 -8.75
N SER A 495 21.89 -28.28 -8.96
CA SER A 495 21.86 -27.65 -10.28
C SER A 495 23.26 -27.25 -10.79
N GLY A 496 24.32 -27.60 -10.04
CA GLY A 496 25.70 -27.31 -10.40
C GLY A 496 26.16 -25.89 -10.05
N VAL A 497 25.36 -25.11 -9.32
CA VAL A 497 25.73 -23.78 -8.86
C VAL A 497 26.73 -23.91 -7.71
N LYS A 498 27.92 -23.32 -7.89
CA LYS A 498 28.94 -23.27 -6.83
C LYS A 498 28.64 -22.09 -5.90
N MET A 499 28.50 -22.37 -4.61
CA MET A 499 28.40 -21.37 -3.54
C MET A 499 29.52 -21.66 -2.54
N ARG A 500 30.32 -20.64 -2.20
CA ARG A 500 31.48 -20.78 -1.30
C ARG A 500 31.12 -20.47 0.15
N ASP A 501 30.19 -19.54 0.35
CA ASP A 501 29.75 -19.03 1.64
C ASP A 501 28.25 -18.67 1.61
N ALA A 502 27.74 -18.18 2.75
CA ALA A 502 26.36 -17.76 2.91
C ALA A 502 25.99 -16.55 2.03
N ASP A 503 26.95 -15.66 1.76
CA ASP A 503 26.75 -14.45 0.95
C ASP A 503 26.43 -14.79 -0.51
N ASP A 504 27.16 -15.76 -1.09
CA ASP A 504 26.88 -16.26 -2.45
C ASP A 504 25.40 -16.76 -2.54
N ALA A 505 24.88 -17.42 -1.50
CA ALA A 505 23.50 -17.90 -1.48
C ALA A 505 22.46 -16.78 -1.35
N ILE A 506 22.78 -15.73 -0.57
CA ILE A 506 21.97 -14.53 -0.41
C ILE A 506 21.90 -13.75 -1.73
N GLU A 507 23.03 -13.57 -2.41
CA GLU A 507 23.11 -12.87 -3.70
C GLU A 507 22.29 -13.58 -4.78
N LEU A 508 22.39 -14.90 -4.86
CA LEU A 508 21.60 -15.72 -5.79
C LEU A 508 20.10 -15.61 -5.55
N ARG A 509 19.69 -15.51 -4.28
CA ARG A 509 18.28 -15.32 -3.91
C ARG A 509 17.80 -13.90 -4.23
N ALA A 510 18.64 -12.89 -4.00
CA ALA A 510 18.33 -11.49 -4.25
C ALA A 510 18.22 -11.15 -5.74
N THR A 511 19.03 -11.77 -6.59
CA THR A 511 19.08 -11.52 -8.04
C THR A 511 17.97 -12.24 -8.83
N GLY A 512 17.17 -13.09 -8.17
CA GLY A 512 15.91 -13.64 -8.72
C GLY A 512 16.07 -14.65 -9.87
N GLY A 513 17.29 -15.14 -10.13
CA GLY A 513 17.63 -15.93 -11.31
C GLY A 513 17.17 -17.39 -11.29
N PHE A 514 16.73 -17.94 -10.15
CA PHE A 514 16.38 -19.36 -10.04
C PHE A 514 15.02 -19.59 -9.36
N ARG A 515 14.13 -20.29 -10.07
CA ARG A 515 12.92 -20.89 -9.50
C ARG A 515 13.19 -22.38 -9.31
N PRO A 516 13.08 -22.94 -8.09
CA PRO A 516 13.18 -24.39 -7.90
C PRO A 516 12.20 -25.09 -8.83
N MET A 517 12.67 -26.16 -9.48
CA MET A 517 11.78 -27.06 -10.20
C MET A 517 10.79 -27.59 -9.18
N ALA A 518 9.60 -26.98 -9.15
CA ALA A 518 8.48 -27.50 -8.39
C ALA A 518 8.36 -28.98 -8.74
N LYS A 519 8.39 -29.85 -7.73
CA LYS A 519 8.07 -31.28 -7.89
C LYS A 519 6.90 -31.36 -8.87
N TYR A 520 7.09 -32.09 -9.97
CA TYR A 520 6.03 -32.36 -10.94
C TYR A 520 4.89 -33.07 -10.20
N ARG A 521 3.96 -32.28 -9.65
CA ARG A 521 2.57 -32.70 -9.57
C ARG A 521 2.09 -32.57 -11.00
N PRO A 522 1.67 -33.66 -11.67
CA PRO A 522 0.97 -33.50 -12.94
C PRO A 522 -0.11 -32.46 -12.68
N ALA A 523 -0.04 -31.35 -13.42
CA ALA A 523 -1.07 -30.35 -13.37
C ALA A 523 -2.38 -31.11 -13.57
N ALA A 524 -3.27 -31.07 -12.57
CA ALA A 524 -4.64 -31.46 -12.83
C ALA A 524 -5.03 -30.63 -14.05
N MET A 525 -5.34 -31.31 -15.16
CA MET A 525 -5.63 -30.66 -16.43
C MET A 525 -6.55 -29.47 -16.14
N PRO A 526 -6.20 -28.24 -16.53
CA PRO A 526 -7.12 -27.13 -16.39
C PRO A 526 -8.38 -27.56 -17.12
N ARG A 527 -9.44 -27.86 -16.36
CA ARG A 527 -10.74 -28.18 -16.93
C ARG A 527 -11.09 -27.00 -17.83
N PRO A 528 -11.58 -27.24 -19.06
CA PRO A 528 -12.09 -26.16 -19.89
C PRO A 528 -13.06 -25.36 -19.02
N VAL A 529 -12.80 -24.05 -18.88
CA VAL A 529 -13.64 -23.16 -18.07
C VAL A 529 -14.95 -22.98 -18.82
N THR A 530 -15.80 -23.98 -18.67
CA THR A 530 -17.21 -23.92 -19.00
C THR A 530 -17.88 -23.20 -17.84
N LYS A 531 -18.33 -21.97 -18.08
CA LYS A 531 -19.62 -21.41 -17.62
C LYS A 531 -19.61 -19.88 -17.70
N ALA A 532 -20.27 -19.35 -18.71
CA ALA A 532 -21.34 -18.39 -18.47
C ALA A 532 -22.63 -19.11 -18.90
N VAL A 533 -23.36 -19.68 -17.94
CA VAL A 533 -24.71 -20.21 -18.18
C VAL A 533 -25.66 -19.29 -17.45
N ARG A 534 -26.42 -18.50 -18.21
CA ARG A 534 -27.72 -17.99 -17.78
C ARG A 534 -28.60 -17.77 -19.01
N GLY A 535 -29.46 -18.75 -19.29
CA GLY A 535 -30.27 -18.86 -20.51
C GLY A 535 -29.65 -19.81 -21.55
N ASP A 536 -30.39 -20.09 -22.64
CA ASP A 536 -30.02 -21.05 -23.70
C ASP A 536 -28.82 -20.64 -24.58
N ASN A 537 -28.09 -19.57 -24.23
CA ASN A 537 -26.93 -19.09 -24.97
C ASN A 537 -25.62 -19.53 -24.28
N VAL A 538 -24.69 -20.15 -25.02
CA VAL A 538 -23.38 -20.59 -24.54
C VAL A 538 -22.28 -19.99 -25.41
N ALA A 539 -21.35 -19.24 -24.82
CA ALA A 539 -20.14 -18.77 -25.51
C ALA A 539 -18.90 -19.50 -24.97
N VAL A 540 -18.12 -20.12 -25.87
CA VAL A 540 -16.84 -20.77 -25.59
C VAL A 540 -15.75 -19.94 -26.27
N VAL A 541 -14.82 -19.42 -25.47
CA VAL A 541 -13.67 -18.63 -25.95
C VAL A 541 -12.39 -19.41 -25.66
N ASP A 542 -11.80 -20.00 -26.69
CA ASP A 542 -10.52 -20.70 -26.62
C ASP A 542 -9.43 -19.87 -27.31
N MET A 543 -8.72 -19.08 -26.50
CA MET A 543 -7.65 -18.20 -26.98
C MET A 543 -6.39 -18.96 -27.37
N GLU A 544 -6.20 -20.21 -26.91
CA GLU A 544 -5.02 -21.02 -27.27
C GLU A 544 -5.19 -21.67 -28.64
N ARG A 545 -6.43 -22.07 -28.98
CA ARG A 545 -6.73 -22.68 -30.28
C ARG A 545 -7.11 -21.68 -31.37
N GLY A 546 -7.25 -20.40 -31.03
CA GLY A 546 -7.68 -19.37 -31.98
C GLY A 546 -9.11 -19.57 -32.47
N VAL A 547 -10.00 -20.10 -31.62
CA VAL A 547 -11.40 -20.37 -31.98
C VAL A 547 -12.34 -19.73 -30.97
N ILE A 548 -13.31 -18.97 -31.48
CA ILE A 548 -14.46 -18.48 -30.71
C ILE A 548 -15.72 -19.16 -31.25
N GLU A 549 -16.41 -19.92 -30.40
CA GLU A 549 -17.70 -20.55 -30.72
C GLU A 549 -18.79 -19.98 -29.82
N ALA A 550 -19.77 -19.30 -30.42
CA ALA A 550 -20.96 -18.80 -29.73
C ALA A 550 -22.20 -19.56 -30.23
N ARG A 551 -22.89 -20.24 -29.32
CA ARG A 551 -24.14 -20.95 -29.58
C ARG A 551 -25.31 -20.17 -28.98
N ARG A 552 -26.28 -19.83 -29.81
CA ARG A 552 -27.52 -19.17 -29.40
C ARG A 552 -28.59 -20.21 -29.09
N GLY A 553 -29.57 -19.85 -28.26
CA GLY A 553 -30.66 -20.72 -27.80
C GLY A 553 -31.63 -21.15 -28.90
N ASP A 554 -31.57 -20.51 -30.06
CA ASP A 554 -32.27 -20.91 -31.28
C ASP A 554 -31.51 -21.98 -32.10
N GLY A 555 -30.39 -22.49 -31.58
CA GLY A 555 -29.59 -23.55 -32.20
C GLY A 555 -28.55 -23.06 -33.22
N ARG A 556 -28.47 -21.75 -33.51
CA ARG A 556 -27.47 -21.21 -34.44
C ARG A 556 -26.10 -21.09 -33.76
N THR A 557 -25.05 -21.51 -34.47
CA THR A 557 -23.66 -21.43 -34.04
C THR A 557 -22.89 -20.45 -34.91
N ALA A 558 -22.28 -19.44 -34.29
CA ALA A 558 -21.27 -18.59 -34.91
C ALA A 558 -19.88 -19.09 -34.49
N ARG A 559 -19.06 -19.49 -35.47
CA ARG A 559 -17.67 -19.93 -35.28
C ARG A 559 -16.75 -18.96 -35.99
N ILE A 560 -15.76 -18.45 -35.26
CA ILE A 560 -14.71 -17.58 -35.81
C ILE A 560 -13.40 -18.32 -35.59
N GLU A 561 -12.71 -18.65 -36.69
CA GLU A 561 -11.37 -19.25 -36.70
C GLU A 561 -10.34 -18.16 -37.01
N PHE A 562 -9.29 -18.08 -36.20
CA PHE A 562 -8.16 -17.18 -36.46
C PHE A 562 -7.00 -17.94 -37.11
N PRO A 563 -6.37 -17.39 -38.16
CA PRO A 563 -5.11 -17.94 -38.66
C PRO A 563 -4.03 -17.81 -37.58
N ALA A 564 -3.21 -18.87 -37.42
CA ALA A 564 -2.09 -18.90 -36.50
C ALA A 564 -1.12 -17.72 -36.76
N SER A 565 -0.55 -17.15 -35.71
CA SER A 565 0.51 -16.14 -35.85
C SER A 565 1.67 -16.72 -36.66
N PRO A 566 2.28 -15.95 -37.59
CA PRO A 566 3.47 -16.41 -38.28
C PRO A 566 4.58 -16.71 -37.26
N GLU A 567 5.27 -17.84 -37.45
CA GLU A 567 6.41 -18.21 -36.61
C GLU A 567 7.46 -17.10 -36.62
N PRO A 568 8.03 -16.73 -35.46
CA PRO A 568 9.15 -15.82 -35.42
C PRO A 568 10.31 -16.41 -36.23
N PRO A 569 11.08 -15.58 -36.97
CA PRO A 569 12.19 -16.07 -37.78
C PRO A 569 13.19 -16.82 -36.90
N GLU A 570 13.69 -17.96 -37.41
CA GLU A 570 14.71 -18.75 -36.72
C GLU A 570 15.90 -17.87 -36.34
N PRO A 571 16.40 -17.95 -35.09
CA PRO A 571 17.61 -17.25 -34.71
C PRO A 571 18.77 -17.71 -35.62
N PRO A 572 19.69 -16.80 -36.00
CA PRO A 572 20.80 -17.17 -36.86
C PRO A 572 21.60 -18.30 -36.23
N ALA A 573 21.93 -19.32 -37.04
CA ALA A 573 22.83 -20.39 -36.65
C ALA A 573 24.12 -19.76 -36.09
N ARG A 574 24.53 -20.21 -34.91
CA ARG A 574 25.86 -19.87 -34.37
C ARG A 574 26.88 -20.66 -35.18
N ASP A 575 27.49 -19.98 -36.15
CA ASP A 575 28.78 -20.40 -36.72
C ASP A 575 29.92 -20.15 -35.74
#